data_AF-A0A436RX81-F1
#
_entry.id   AF-A0A436RX81-F1
#
_cell.length_a   1.000
_cell.length_b   1.000
_cell.length_c   1.000
_cell.angle_alpha   90.00
_cell.angle_beta   90.00
_cell.angle_gamma   90.00
#
_symmetry.space_group_name_H-M   'P 1'
#
loop_
_entity.id
_entity.type
_entity.pdbx_description
1 polymer ?
#
loop_
_entity_poly.entity_id
_entity_poly.type
_entity_poly.pdbx_seq_one_letter_code
_entity_poly.pdbx_strand_id
1 'polypeptide(L)'
;MIEQLRAPRGAYFFRRRARITNEAIRTLFVQLQRETVNPSRPIFRVERAKFGDARYSAICFSYERPVSFLEGGATDRVHGFLLLVEKDEIVALFKSALDLTGSFRRAYLDPIGRSRVERAIARHDAVFERLSLRNMTTSRFALRSKTLEARDLENAIAASSASRYIPQGYRVRRPDGSYSATPSTGRIAIRADKADYSAIVEWACQIIELLKDDNGETSAFIRNFARFVDLSLISADVFPTFFAVDTMALADAIFEAEEPIRLVRQVGETWQQLSKSEIDAIIADLDQPL
;
A
#
# COMPACT_ATOMS: atom_id res chain seq x y z
N MET A 1 5.71 -11.13 25.21
CA MET A 1 4.26 -11.47 25.29
C MET A 1 3.52 -10.59 24.31
N ILE A 2 2.71 -11.15 23.40
CA ILE A 2 2.00 -10.39 22.35
C ILE A 2 0.98 -9.39 22.94
N GLU A 3 0.55 -9.65 24.16
CA GLU A 3 -0.33 -8.85 25.00
C GLU A 3 0.20 -7.42 25.25
N GLN A 4 1.51 -7.20 25.08
CA GLN A 4 2.16 -5.89 25.20
C GLN A 4 2.05 -5.06 23.91
N LEU A 5 1.64 -5.66 22.78
CA LEU A 5 1.49 -4.93 21.52
C LEU A 5 0.38 -3.88 21.67
N ARG A 6 0.73 -2.62 21.40
CA ARG A 6 -0.19 -1.50 21.25
C ARG A 6 0.12 -0.78 19.95
N ALA A 7 -0.75 -0.90 18.96
CA ALA A 7 -0.52 -0.33 17.64
C ALA A 7 -1.76 0.41 17.10
N PRO A 8 -1.57 1.40 16.21
CA PRO A 8 -2.69 2.05 15.54
C PRO A 8 -3.46 1.06 14.66
N ARG A 9 -4.77 1.28 14.54
CA ARG A 9 -5.65 0.50 13.66
C ARG A 9 -5.51 0.98 12.21
N GLY A 10 -4.45 0.52 11.56
CA GLY A 10 -4.19 0.76 10.15
C GLY A 10 -3.38 -0.36 9.53
N ALA A 11 -3.92 -0.96 8.48
CA ALA A 11 -3.36 -2.13 7.81
C ALA A 11 -3.36 -1.99 6.30
N TYR A 12 -2.53 -2.81 5.66
CA TYR A 12 -2.55 -3.04 4.22
C TYR A 12 -3.33 -4.32 3.95
N PHE A 13 -4.32 -4.26 3.07
CA PHE A 13 -5.17 -5.40 2.74
C PHE A 13 -4.80 -5.97 1.37
N PHE A 14 -4.73 -7.29 1.30
CA PHE A 14 -4.35 -8.06 0.11
C PHE A 14 -5.35 -9.18 -0.14
N ARG A 15 -5.54 -9.55 -1.41
CA ARG A 15 -6.19 -10.82 -1.74
C ARG A 15 -5.19 -11.96 -1.54
N ARG A 16 -5.63 -13.07 -0.97
CA ARG A 16 -4.84 -14.28 -0.82
C ARG A 16 -4.79 -15.00 -2.17
N ARG A 17 -3.60 -15.07 -2.75
CA ARG A 17 -3.32 -15.79 -4.00
C ARG A 17 -3.23 -17.30 -3.78
N ALA A 18 -2.56 -17.71 -2.72
CA ALA A 18 -2.30 -19.11 -2.38
C ALA A 18 -2.48 -19.36 -0.89
N ARG A 19 -2.73 -20.61 -0.51
CA ARG A 19 -2.88 -21.00 0.90
C ARG A 19 -1.57 -20.75 1.66
N ILE A 20 -1.65 -19.92 2.68
CA ILE A 20 -0.55 -19.69 3.62
C ILE A 20 -0.51 -20.85 4.62
N THR A 21 0.64 -21.52 4.73
CA THR A 21 0.86 -22.65 5.65
C THR A 21 1.65 -22.18 6.89
N ASN A 22 1.70 -23.01 7.94
CA ASN A 22 2.56 -22.71 9.10
C ASN A 22 4.02 -22.62 8.67
N GLU A 23 4.45 -23.46 7.73
CA GLU A 23 5.80 -23.44 7.18
C GLU A 23 6.10 -22.15 6.41
N ALA A 24 5.15 -21.65 5.61
CA ALA A 24 5.30 -20.36 4.93
C ALA A 24 5.54 -19.21 5.91
N ILE A 25 4.80 -19.18 7.03
CA ILE A 25 4.96 -18.18 8.10
C ILE A 25 6.30 -18.34 8.83
N ARG A 26 6.72 -19.57 9.14
CA ARG A 26 8.03 -19.83 9.76
C ARG A 26 9.17 -19.33 8.89
N THR A 27 9.12 -19.67 7.60
CA THR A 27 10.12 -19.24 6.61
C THR A 27 10.15 -17.72 6.50
N LEU A 28 8.99 -17.07 6.42
CA LEU A 28 8.91 -15.60 6.46
C LEU A 28 9.60 -15.04 7.70
N PHE A 29 9.25 -15.49 8.90
CA PHE A 29 9.81 -14.97 10.15
C PHE A 29 11.31 -15.21 10.32
N VAL A 30 11.83 -16.31 9.79
CA VAL A 30 13.27 -16.58 9.74
C VAL A 30 13.94 -15.63 8.74
N GLN A 31 13.35 -15.45 7.57
CA GLN A 31 13.88 -14.56 6.53
C GLN A 31 13.93 -13.10 7.03
N LEU A 32 12.88 -12.60 7.70
CA LEU A 32 12.87 -11.26 8.28
C LEU A 32 14.02 -11.00 9.24
N GLN A 33 14.34 -11.96 10.11
CA GLN A 33 15.48 -11.81 11.01
C GLN A 33 16.82 -11.86 10.25
N ARG A 34 16.95 -12.73 9.25
CA ARG A 34 18.17 -12.86 8.44
C ARG A 34 18.48 -11.62 7.59
N GLU A 35 17.45 -10.89 7.15
CA GLU A 35 17.58 -9.68 6.35
C GLU A 35 17.93 -8.43 7.20
N THR A 36 17.87 -8.54 8.53
CA THR A 36 18.21 -7.45 9.45
C THR A 36 19.60 -7.62 10.07
N VAL A 37 20.26 -6.51 10.43
CA VAL A 37 21.57 -6.52 11.09
C VAL A 37 21.41 -6.70 12.60
N ASN A 38 22.18 -7.62 13.19
CA ASN A 38 22.21 -7.89 14.63
C ASN A 38 20.82 -8.06 15.30
N PRO A 39 19.95 -8.96 14.77
CA PRO A 39 18.61 -9.17 15.32
C PRO A 39 18.65 -9.73 16.74
N SER A 40 17.79 -9.20 17.62
CA SER A 40 17.52 -9.81 18.91
C SER A 40 16.71 -11.08 18.76
N ARG A 41 16.65 -11.89 19.82
CA ARG A 41 15.59 -12.89 19.96
C ARG A 41 14.22 -12.21 19.86
N PRO A 42 13.20 -12.87 19.28
CA PRO A 42 11.85 -12.33 19.25
C PRO A 42 11.30 -12.08 20.65
N ILE A 43 10.76 -10.87 20.87
CA ILE A 43 10.01 -10.48 22.08
C ILE A 43 8.68 -11.25 22.13
N PHE A 44 8.09 -11.47 20.95
CA PHE A 44 7.03 -12.42 20.74
C PHE A 44 7.10 -13.00 19.33
N ARG A 45 6.61 -14.23 19.19
CA ARG A 45 6.43 -14.92 17.91
C ARG A 45 5.18 -15.80 18.04
N VAL A 46 4.20 -15.57 17.18
CA VAL A 46 2.94 -16.31 17.13
C VAL A 46 2.74 -16.78 15.70
N GLU A 47 2.51 -18.08 15.53
CA GLU A 47 2.36 -18.71 14.21
C GLU A 47 0.93 -19.21 14.04
N ARG A 48 0.15 -18.51 13.20
CA ARG A 48 -1.19 -18.92 12.74
C ARG A 48 -2.14 -19.35 13.85
N ALA A 49 -2.09 -18.65 14.98
CA ALA A 49 -3.03 -18.82 16.09
C ALA A 49 -4.44 -18.44 15.62
N LYS A 50 -5.46 -19.08 16.22
CA LYS A 50 -6.87 -18.79 15.89
C LYS A 50 -7.36 -17.59 16.71
N PHE A 51 -8.21 -16.77 16.09
CA PHE A 51 -8.97 -15.73 16.75
C PHE A 51 -10.35 -15.64 16.07
N GLY A 52 -11.37 -16.21 16.71
CA GLY A 52 -12.67 -16.42 16.06
C GLY A 52 -12.54 -17.29 14.81
N ASP A 53 -13.04 -16.78 13.68
CA ASP A 53 -12.95 -17.38 12.34
C ASP A 53 -11.66 -17.00 11.58
N ALA A 54 -10.86 -16.10 12.13
CA ALA A 54 -9.59 -15.68 11.56
C ALA A 54 -8.39 -16.47 12.12
N ARG A 55 -7.28 -16.38 11.41
CA ARG A 55 -5.95 -16.76 11.91
C ARG A 55 -5.04 -15.56 11.93
N TYR A 56 -4.15 -15.49 12.90
CA TYR A 56 -3.15 -14.43 12.95
C TYR A 56 -1.74 -14.97 13.21
N SER A 57 -0.76 -14.27 12.65
CA SER A 57 0.66 -14.54 12.88
C SER A 57 1.36 -13.24 13.20
N ALA A 58 2.19 -13.21 14.23
CA ALA A 58 2.85 -12.00 14.67
C ALA A 58 4.30 -12.26 15.06
N ILE A 59 5.18 -11.32 14.76
CA ILE A 59 6.57 -11.33 15.25
C ILE A 59 6.99 -9.92 15.62
N CYS A 60 7.77 -9.80 16.70
CA CYS A 60 8.43 -8.57 17.08
C CYS A 60 9.83 -8.87 17.60
N PHE A 61 10.81 -8.12 17.11
CA PHE A 61 12.20 -8.18 17.54
C PHE A 61 12.87 -6.83 17.29
N SER A 62 14.05 -6.63 17.89
CA SER A 62 14.87 -5.45 17.65
C SER A 62 16.06 -5.78 16.76
N TYR A 63 16.55 -4.80 16.01
CA TYR A 63 17.70 -4.94 15.12
C TYR A 63 18.41 -3.59 14.96
N GLU A 64 19.58 -3.59 14.33
CA GLU A 64 20.37 -2.38 14.08
C GLU A 64 20.13 -1.86 12.66
N ARG A 65 19.96 -0.53 12.53
CA ARG A 65 19.88 0.17 11.25
C ARG A 65 20.92 1.29 11.22
N PRO A 66 21.63 1.52 10.11
CA PRO A 66 22.54 2.66 10.00
C PRO A 66 21.76 3.98 10.09
N VAL A 67 22.36 4.98 10.75
CA VAL A 67 21.81 6.33 10.82
C VAL A 67 22.15 7.07 9.54
N SER A 68 21.16 7.26 8.66
CA SER A 68 21.39 7.73 7.29
C SER A 68 21.94 9.15 7.18
N PHE A 69 21.78 9.97 8.22
CA PHE A 69 22.23 11.37 8.25
C PHE A 69 23.54 11.58 9.01
N LEU A 70 24.17 10.52 9.54
CA LEU A 70 25.46 10.58 10.23
C LEU A 70 26.51 9.78 9.48
N GLU A 71 27.53 10.47 8.97
CA GLU A 71 28.75 9.82 8.50
C GLU A 71 29.58 9.40 9.72
N GLY A 72 30.02 8.13 9.78
CA GLY A 72 30.80 7.59 10.90
C GLY A 72 30.31 6.28 11.51
N GLY A 73 29.33 5.61 10.90
CA GLY A 73 28.94 4.24 11.29
C GLY A 73 28.04 4.14 12.52
N ALA A 74 27.39 5.23 12.93
CA ALA A 74 26.38 5.20 13.98
C ALA A 74 25.20 4.28 13.61
N THR A 75 24.68 3.53 14.58
CA THR A 75 23.55 2.63 14.41
C THR A 75 22.42 2.94 15.40
N ASP A 76 21.18 2.87 14.91
CA ASP A 76 19.97 2.91 15.72
C ASP A 76 19.52 1.50 16.06
N ARG A 77 19.09 1.30 17.32
CA ARG A 77 18.39 0.09 17.74
C ARG A 77 16.89 0.23 17.51
N VAL A 78 16.39 -0.34 16.42
CA VAL A 78 14.98 -0.25 16.02
C VAL A 78 14.20 -1.44 16.55
N HIS A 79 12.99 -1.22 17.05
CA HIS A 79 12.05 -2.29 17.41
C HIS A 79 10.98 -2.39 16.35
N GLY A 80 10.96 -3.51 15.64
CA GLY A 80 10.02 -3.76 14.55
C GLY A 80 8.98 -4.81 14.93
N PHE A 81 7.79 -4.68 14.35
CA PHE A 81 6.76 -5.72 14.43
C PHE A 81 6.05 -5.93 13.09
N LEU A 82 5.55 -7.14 12.91
CA LEU A 82 4.70 -7.52 11.81
C LEU A 82 3.58 -8.41 12.36
N LEU A 83 2.34 -8.10 12.01
CA LEU A 83 1.14 -8.87 12.34
C LEU A 83 0.32 -9.09 11.07
N LEU A 84 0.13 -10.36 10.72
CA LEU A 84 -0.75 -10.82 9.65
C LEU A 84 -2.05 -11.34 10.23
N VAL A 85 -3.17 -10.95 9.63
CA VAL A 85 -4.50 -11.50 9.90
C VAL A 85 -5.03 -12.11 8.62
N GLU A 86 -5.25 -13.43 8.62
CA GLU A 86 -5.84 -14.20 7.53
C GLU A 86 -7.32 -14.45 7.84
N LYS A 87 -8.23 -13.99 6.98
CA LYS A 87 -9.66 -14.31 7.05
C LYS A 87 -10.22 -14.48 5.64
N ASP A 88 -10.85 -15.62 5.38
CA ASP A 88 -11.31 -16.01 4.05
C ASP A 88 -10.20 -15.90 2.99
N GLU A 89 -10.42 -15.10 1.95
CA GLU A 89 -9.47 -14.81 0.87
C GLU A 89 -8.77 -13.46 1.04
N ILE A 90 -8.87 -12.81 2.20
CA ILE A 90 -8.22 -11.52 2.46
C ILE A 90 -7.20 -11.66 3.58
N VAL A 91 -6.06 -10.97 3.40
CA VAL A 91 -4.99 -10.88 4.39
C VAL A 91 -4.77 -9.42 4.74
N ALA A 92 -4.84 -9.09 6.02
CA ALA A 92 -4.47 -7.78 6.55
C ALA A 92 -3.05 -7.81 7.13
N LEU A 93 -2.25 -6.79 6.82
CA LEU A 93 -0.89 -6.61 7.30
C LEU A 93 -0.77 -5.34 8.13
N PHE A 94 -0.46 -5.50 9.40
CA PHE A 94 -0.02 -4.44 10.30
C PHE A 94 1.49 -4.54 10.45
N LYS A 95 2.18 -3.41 10.36
CA LYS A 95 3.64 -3.39 10.41
C LYS A 95 4.19 -2.09 10.97
N SER A 96 5.36 -2.18 11.58
CA SER A 96 6.23 -1.05 11.90
C SER A 96 7.68 -1.52 11.79
N ALA A 97 8.49 -0.79 11.02
CA ALA A 97 9.90 -1.07 10.72
C ALA A 97 10.23 -2.43 10.07
N LEU A 98 9.30 -3.39 10.06
CA LEU A 98 9.37 -4.63 9.28
C LEU A 98 8.38 -4.56 8.13
N ASP A 99 8.60 -5.36 7.08
CA ASP A 99 7.62 -5.60 6.01
C ASP A 99 7.67 -7.06 5.55
N LEU A 100 6.71 -7.49 4.73
CA LEU A 100 6.77 -8.79 4.07
C LEU A 100 7.90 -8.83 3.05
N THR A 101 8.58 -9.97 2.99
CA THR A 101 9.62 -10.22 1.99
C THR A 101 9.01 -10.27 0.60
N GLY A 102 9.77 -9.83 -0.42
CA GLY A 102 9.29 -9.85 -1.81
C GLY A 102 8.91 -11.25 -2.30
N SER A 103 9.61 -12.28 -1.84
CA SER A 103 9.30 -13.69 -2.13
C SER A 103 7.95 -14.10 -1.54
N PHE A 104 7.68 -13.76 -0.28
CA PHE A 104 6.39 -14.07 0.36
C PHE A 104 5.25 -13.32 -0.33
N ARG A 105 5.44 -12.03 -0.61
CA ARG A 105 4.42 -11.20 -1.26
C ARG A 105 4.02 -11.78 -2.61
N ARG A 106 4.99 -12.11 -3.49
CA ARG A 106 4.74 -12.72 -4.81
C ARG A 106 4.06 -14.10 -4.75
N ALA A 107 4.44 -14.93 -3.77
CA ALA A 107 3.94 -16.29 -3.66
C ALA A 107 2.49 -16.35 -3.15
N TYR A 108 2.12 -15.46 -2.22
CA TYR A 108 0.89 -15.61 -1.44
C TYR A 108 -0.13 -14.49 -1.59
N LEU A 109 0.25 -13.31 -2.07
CA LEU A 109 -0.60 -12.11 -2.02
C LEU A 109 -0.74 -11.44 -3.39
N ASP A 110 -1.96 -11.02 -3.68
CA ASP A 110 -2.28 -10.14 -4.79
C ASP A 110 -2.82 -8.80 -4.25
N PRO A 111 -2.64 -7.67 -4.97
CA PRO A 111 -3.24 -6.40 -4.59
C PRO A 111 -4.75 -6.52 -4.46
N ILE A 112 -5.33 -5.84 -3.48
CA ILE A 112 -6.79 -5.70 -3.43
C ILE A 112 -7.24 -4.65 -4.46
N GLY A 113 -8.35 -4.93 -5.15
CA GLY A 113 -8.87 -4.02 -6.17
C GLY A 113 -9.26 -2.66 -5.57
N ARG A 114 -8.88 -1.56 -6.24
CA ARG A 114 -9.18 -0.18 -5.77
C ARG A 114 -10.68 0.04 -5.55
N SER A 115 -11.51 -0.52 -6.42
CA SER A 115 -12.97 -0.44 -6.33
C SER A 115 -13.52 -1.11 -5.08
N ARG A 116 -12.91 -2.21 -4.58
CA ARG A 116 -13.29 -2.84 -3.31
C ARG A 116 -12.99 -1.91 -2.13
N VAL A 117 -11.84 -1.24 -2.13
CA VAL A 117 -11.48 -0.25 -1.09
C VAL A 117 -12.43 0.94 -1.11
N GLU A 118 -12.74 1.47 -2.30
CA GLU A 118 -13.70 2.56 -2.47
C GLU A 118 -15.10 2.17 -1.99
N ARG A 119 -15.61 0.99 -2.32
CA ARG A 119 -16.89 0.50 -1.78
C ARG A 119 -16.86 0.32 -0.27
N ALA A 120 -15.76 -0.17 0.29
CA ALA A 120 -15.68 -0.42 1.74
C ALA A 120 -15.60 0.87 2.57
N ILE A 121 -14.90 1.89 2.08
CA ILE A 121 -14.57 3.10 2.86
C ILE A 121 -15.26 4.36 2.34
N ALA A 122 -15.23 4.61 1.03
CA ALA A 122 -15.84 5.76 0.37
C ALA A 122 -17.32 5.50 0.02
N ARG A 123 -18.10 5.07 1.01
CA ARG A 123 -19.53 4.74 0.89
C ARG A 123 -20.38 5.99 0.65
N HIS A 124 -21.63 5.79 0.22
CA HIS A 124 -22.58 6.88 -0.07
C HIS A 124 -22.85 7.82 1.11
N ASP A 125 -22.72 7.35 2.35
CA ASP A 125 -22.91 8.10 3.59
C ASP A 125 -21.62 8.75 4.13
N ALA A 126 -20.50 8.61 3.40
CA ALA A 126 -19.20 9.09 3.83
C ALA A 126 -19.00 10.57 3.44
N VAL A 127 -18.64 11.40 4.42
CA VAL A 127 -18.27 12.81 4.21
C VAL A 127 -16.77 12.90 3.94
N PHE A 128 -16.37 13.39 2.77
CA PHE A 128 -14.96 13.53 2.42
C PHE A 128 -14.35 14.75 3.12
N GLU A 129 -13.31 14.53 3.93
CA GLU A 129 -12.63 15.59 4.67
C GLU A 129 -11.28 15.94 4.04
N ARG A 130 -10.60 14.95 3.45
CA ARG A 130 -9.31 15.16 2.76
C ARG A 130 -9.24 14.28 1.51
N LEU A 131 -8.69 14.81 0.44
CA LEU A 131 -8.52 14.09 -0.82
C LEU A 131 -7.17 14.44 -1.45
N SER A 132 -6.33 13.43 -1.66
CA SER A 132 -5.09 13.54 -2.41
C SER A 132 -5.32 13.11 -3.85
N LEU A 133 -4.99 13.99 -4.79
CA LEU A 133 -5.27 13.84 -6.21
C LEU A 133 -3.96 13.87 -7.00
N ARG A 134 -3.85 13.02 -8.02
CA ARG A 134 -2.80 13.08 -9.04
C ARG A 134 -3.41 13.50 -10.36
N ASN A 135 -2.78 14.43 -11.05
CA ASN A 135 -3.19 14.85 -12.39
C ASN A 135 -2.79 13.79 -13.42
N MET A 136 -3.65 13.57 -14.42
CA MET A 136 -3.42 12.60 -15.50
C MET A 136 -2.54 13.13 -16.63
N THR A 137 -2.34 14.44 -16.71
CA THR A 137 -1.50 15.02 -17.76
C THR A 137 -0.04 14.62 -17.57
N THR A 138 0.64 14.33 -18.67
CA THR A 138 2.09 14.07 -18.74
C THR A 138 2.90 15.32 -19.02
N SER A 139 2.27 16.49 -19.13
CA SER A 139 2.99 17.74 -19.34
C SER A 139 3.85 18.10 -18.12
N ARG A 140 5.15 18.33 -18.36
CA ARG A 140 6.11 18.82 -17.35
C ARG A 140 5.73 20.15 -16.70
N PHE A 141 4.85 20.93 -17.34
CA PHE A 141 4.42 22.25 -16.84
C PHE A 141 3.13 22.18 -16.01
N ALA A 142 2.51 21.01 -15.92
CA ALA A 142 1.24 20.88 -15.21
C ALA A 142 1.41 20.62 -13.72
N LEU A 143 0.39 21.01 -12.96
CA LEU A 143 0.27 20.65 -11.56
C LEU A 143 0.18 19.12 -11.41
N ARG A 144 1.21 18.48 -10.84
CA ARG A 144 1.33 17.01 -10.69
C ARG A 144 0.29 16.42 -9.75
N SER A 145 0.14 17.05 -8.60
CA SER A 145 -0.76 16.59 -7.54
C SER A 145 -1.33 17.77 -6.78
N LYS A 146 -2.47 17.55 -6.13
CA LYS A 146 -3.02 18.49 -5.16
C LYS A 146 -3.67 17.72 -4.03
N THR A 147 -3.58 18.27 -2.83
CA THR A 147 -4.35 17.79 -1.69
C THR A 147 -5.38 18.84 -1.36
N LEU A 148 -6.64 18.41 -1.23
CA LEU A 148 -7.75 19.24 -0.78
C LEU A 148 -8.17 18.79 0.62
N GLU A 149 -8.49 19.73 1.49
CA GLU A 149 -8.98 19.46 2.85
C GLU A 149 -10.07 20.46 3.20
N ALA A 150 -11.20 19.96 3.71
CA ALA A 150 -12.35 20.74 4.14
C ALA A 150 -13.15 19.93 5.17
N ARG A 151 -14.13 20.55 5.83
CA ARG A 151 -15.07 19.81 6.68
C ARG A 151 -15.99 18.88 5.87
N ASP A 152 -16.28 19.29 4.64
CA ASP A 152 -17.05 18.57 3.64
C ASP A 152 -16.59 19.01 2.26
N LEU A 153 -15.80 18.17 1.60
CA LEU A 153 -15.25 18.44 0.27
C LEU A 153 -16.33 18.42 -0.82
N GLU A 154 -17.40 17.65 -0.66
CA GLU A 154 -18.46 17.56 -1.66
C GLU A 154 -19.16 18.91 -1.84
N ASN A 155 -19.34 19.65 -0.75
CA ASN A 155 -19.93 20.98 -0.75
C ASN A 155 -18.91 22.13 -0.94
N ALA A 156 -17.61 21.85 -0.84
CA ALA A 156 -16.56 22.89 -0.87
C ALA A 156 -15.83 23.01 -2.21
N ILE A 157 -15.92 22.02 -3.09
CA ILE A 157 -15.16 22.01 -4.35
C ILE A 157 -16.09 22.06 -5.56
N ALA A 158 -15.71 22.87 -6.55
CA ALA A 158 -16.30 22.74 -7.88
C ALA A 158 -15.86 21.42 -8.51
N ALA A 159 -16.81 20.61 -8.98
CA ALA A 159 -16.53 19.35 -9.69
C ALA A 159 -15.92 19.56 -11.09
N SER A 160 -15.77 20.81 -11.53
CA SER A 160 -15.13 21.13 -12.81
C SER A 160 -13.70 20.60 -12.82
N SER A 161 -13.32 19.91 -13.90
CA SER A 161 -12.02 19.25 -14.08
C SER A 161 -11.69 18.06 -13.17
N ALA A 162 -12.62 17.56 -12.33
CA ALA A 162 -12.40 16.38 -11.49
C ALA A 162 -11.96 15.14 -12.30
N SER A 163 -12.47 14.98 -13.52
CA SER A 163 -12.12 13.91 -14.46
C SER A 163 -10.67 13.92 -14.94
N ARG A 164 -9.90 14.98 -14.69
CA ARG A 164 -8.45 15.05 -15.01
C ARG A 164 -7.58 14.55 -13.86
N TYR A 165 -8.18 14.22 -12.72
CA TYR A 165 -7.48 13.82 -11.52
C TYR A 165 -7.89 12.42 -11.07
N ILE A 166 -6.89 11.63 -10.68
CA ILE A 166 -7.05 10.30 -10.09
C ILE A 166 -6.89 10.41 -8.57
N PRO A 167 -7.87 9.97 -7.77
CA PRO A 167 -7.72 9.86 -6.32
C PRO A 167 -6.60 8.89 -5.95
N GLN A 168 -5.64 9.37 -5.15
CA GLN A 168 -4.55 8.55 -4.62
C GLN A 168 -4.86 8.06 -3.21
N GLY A 169 -5.52 8.90 -2.41
CA GLY A 169 -5.98 8.56 -1.08
C GLY A 169 -6.92 9.60 -0.54
N TYR A 170 -7.71 9.23 0.46
CA TYR A 170 -8.72 10.09 1.04
C TYR A 170 -8.86 9.85 2.54
N ARG A 171 -9.38 10.86 3.23
CA ARG A 171 -9.95 10.77 4.57
C ARG A 171 -11.44 11.05 4.48
N VAL A 172 -12.23 10.16 5.05
CA VAL A 172 -13.68 10.29 5.14
C VAL A 172 -14.13 10.17 6.58
N ARG A 173 -15.21 10.87 6.92
CA ARG A 173 -15.93 10.70 8.16
C ARG A 173 -17.22 9.95 7.90
N ARG A 174 -17.45 8.92 8.69
CA ARG A 174 -18.63 8.06 8.71
C ARG A 174 -19.25 8.09 10.11
N PRO A 175 -20.49 7.61 10.30
CA PRO A 175 -21.11 7.54 11.63
C PRO A 175 -20.28 6.74 12.65
N ASP A 176 -19.54 5.72 12.18
CA ASP A 176 -18.72 4.82 12.98
C ASP A 176 -17.25 5.28 13.15
N GLY A 177 -16.83 6.38 12.52
CA GLY A 177 -15.50 6.96 12.73
C GLY A 177 -14.92 7.71 11.53
N SER A 178 -13.70 8.22 11.71
CA SER A 178 -12.92 8.86 10.64
C SER A 178 -11.92 7.86 10.07
N TYR A 179 -12.05 7.54 8.79
CA TYR A 179 -11.24 6.57 8.07
C TYR A 179 -10.33 7.27 7.07
N SER A 180 -9.17 6.70 6.82
CA SER A 180 -8.32 7.05 5.69
C SER A 180 -8.04 5.81 4.86
N ALA A 181 -8.03 5.95 3.54
CA ALA A 181 -7.64 4.87 2.65
C ALA A 181 -6.73 5.34 1.52
N THR A 182 -5.87 4.43 1.07
CA THR A 182 -5.01 4.57 -0.10
C THR A 182 -5.28 3.39 -1.01
N PRO A 183 -6.26 3.50 -1.94
CA PRO A 183 -6.72 2.36 -2.74
C PRO A 183 -5.61 1.65 -3.52
N SER A 184 -4.61 2.38 -4.01
CA SER A 184 -3.48 1.82 -4.78
C SER A 184 -2.64 0.81 -4.00
N THR A 185 -2.56 0.95 -2.67
CA THR A 185 -1.77 0.05 -1.80
C THR A 185 -2.65 -0.86 -0.94
N GLY A 186 -3.98 -0.73 -1.05
CA GLY A 186 -4.93 -1.41 -0.17
C GLY A 186 -4.85 -0.94 1.29
N ARG A 187 -4.19 0.18 1.59
CA ARG A 187 -4.07 0.68 2.96
C ARG A 187 -5.39 1.28 3.42
N ILE A 188 -5.86 0.84 4.58
CA ILE A 188 -7.03 1.39 5.28
C ILE A 188 -6.63 1.63 6.74
N ALA A 189 -7.04 2.75 7.31
CA ALA A 189 -6.85 3.05 8.72
C ALA A 189 -8.05 3.81 9.30
N ILE A 190 -8.25 3.69 10.60
CA ILE A 190 -9.21 4.49 11.37
C ILE A 190 -8.44 5.42 12.32
N ARG A 191 -8.90 6.67 12.43
CA ARG A 191 -8.38 7.62 13.41
C ARG A 191 -8.91 7.27 14.79
N ALA A 192 -8.10 6.57 15.57
CA ALA A 192 -8.38 6.23 16.95
C ALA A 192 -7.08 5.96 17.72
N ASP A 193 -7.21 5.84 19.04
CA ASP A 193 -6.10 5.45 19.90
C ASP A 193 -5.54 4.06 19.54
N LYS A 194 -4.29 3.82 19.97
CA LYS A 194 -3.64 2.52 19.82
C LYS A 194 -4.46 1.46 20.53
N ALA A 195 -4.62 0.31 19.87
CA ALA A 195 -5.38 -0.82 20.36
C ALA A 195 -4.44 -1.98 20.69
N ASP A 196 -4.91 -2.91 21.53
CA ASP A 196 -4.22 -4.18 21.76
C ASP A 196 -4.35 -5.12 20.55
N TYR A 197 -3.61 -6.25 20.58
CA TYR A 197 -3.60 -7.17 19.46
C TYR A 197 -5.00 -7.76 19.16
N SER A 198 -5.82 -8.04 20.18
CA SER A 198 -7.17 -8.57 20.01
C SER A 198 -8.08 -7.60 19.28
N ALA A 199 -8.14 -6.34 19.74
CA ALA A 199 -8.95 -5.31 19.11
C ALA A 199 -8.44 -4.93 17.70
N ILE A 200 -7.13 -5.06 17.45
CA ILE A 200 -6.56 -4.92 16.10
C ILE A 200 -7.03 -6.04 15.17
N VAL A 201 -7.00 -7.30 15.63
CA VAL A 201 -7.44 -8.46 14.84
C VAL A 201 -8.93 -8.38 14.57
N GLU A 202 -9.74 -8.01 15.57
CA GLU A 202 -11.18 -7.82 15.44
C GLU A 202 -11.51 -6.71 14.43
N TRP A 203 -10.86 -5.56 14.54
CA TRP A 203 -11.02 -4.47 13.57
C TRP A 203 -10.63 -4.90 12.15
N ALA A 204 -9.54 -5.67 11.99
CA ALA A 204 -9.16 -6.21 10.69
C ALA A 204 -10.26 -7.10 10.10
N CYS A 205 -10.86 -7.96 10.92
CA CYS A 205 -11.96 -8.83 10.50
C CYS A 205 -13.20 -8.03 10.06
N GLN A 206 -13.52 -6.93 10.74
CA GLN A 206 -14.61 -6.04 10.35
C GLN A 206 -14.35 -5.38 8.98
N ILE A 207 -13.12 -4.89 8.75
CA ILE A 207 -12.75 -4.31 7.44
C ILE A 207 -12.74 -5.38 6.34
N ILE A 208 -12.33 -6.62 6.63
CA ILE A 208 -12.37 -7.73 5.67
C ILE A 208 -13.81 -8.00 5.22
N GLU A 209 -14.79 -7.98 6.13
CA GLU A 209 -16.19 -8.13 5.73
C GLU A 209 -16.67 -6.97 4.84
N LEU A 210 -16.32 -5.72 5.16
CA LEU A 210 -16.64 -4.58 4.30
C LEU A 210 -16.01 -4.68 2.91
N LEU A 211 -14.81 -5.27 2.78
CA LEU A 211 -14.11 -5.46 1.51
C LEU A 211 -14.68 -6.62 0.66
N LYS A 212 -15.39 -7.55 1.30
CA LYS A 212 -16.11 -8.65 0.65
C LYS A 212 -17.49 -8.23 0.15
N ASP A 213 -18.11 -7.23 0.78
CA ASP A 213 -19.39 -6.71 0.36
C ASP A 213 -19.30 -6.02 -1.02
N ASP A 214 -19.67 -6.77 -2.05
CA ASP A 214 -19.67 -6.28 -3.44
C ASP A 214 -20.91 -5.44 -3.78
N ASN A 215 -21.91 -5.35 -2.88
CA ASN A 215 -23.13 -4.55 -3.07
C ASN A 215 -23.01 -3.11 -2.55
N GLY A 216 -21.88 -2.74 -1.93
CA GLY A 216 -21.70 -1.41 -1.35
C GLY A 216 -21.75 -0.30 -2.40
N GLU A 217 -22.66 0.66 -2.23
CA GLU A 217 -22.69 1.87 -3.06
C GLU A 217 -21.55 2.84 -2.70
N THR A 218 -20.69 3.12 -3.67
CA THR A 218 -19.65 4.15 -3.56
C THR A 218 -20.25 5.55 -3.69
N SER A 219 -19.80 6.52 -2.88
CA SER A 219 -20.25 7.92 -2.94
C SER A 219 -20.18 8.50 -4.35
N ALA A 220 -21.23 9.24 -4.74
CA ALA A 220 -21.32 9.95 -6.02
C ALA A 220 -20.14 10.91 -6.23
N PHE A 221 -19.69 11.57 -5.17
CA PHE A 221 -18.58 12.52 -5.18
C PHE A 221 -17.30 11.92 -5.74
N ILE A 222 -16.83 10.79 -5.19
CA ILE A 222 -15.58 10.18 -5.64
C ILE A 222 -15.70 9.59 -7.06
N ARG A 223 -16.93 9.36 -7.56
CA ARG A 223 -17.15 8.88 -8.93
C ARG A 223 -16.91 9.94 -10.00
N ASN A 224 -16.91 11.22 -9.65
CA ASN A 224 -16.65 12.31 -10.57
C ASN A 224 -15.17 12.39 -11.01
N PHE A 225 -14.29 11.69 -10.29
CA PHE A 225 -12.86 11.66 -10.58
C PHE A 225 -12.50 10.53 -11.55
N ALA A 226 -11.34 10.66 -12.19
CA ALA A 226 -10.81 9.59 -13.04
C ALA A 226 -10.51 8.34 -12.21
N ARG A 227 -10.75 7.19 -12.82
CA ARG A 227 -10.61 5.89 -12.18
C ARG A 227 -9.53 5.06 -12.86
N PHE A 228 -8.95 4.18 -12.04
CA PHE A 228 -8.12 3.12 -12.57
C PHE A 228 -9.00 2.10 -13.30
N VAL A 229 -8.53 1.66 -14.46
CA VAL A 229 -9.12 0.56 -15.22
C VAL A 229 -8.11 -0.58 -15.22
N ASP A 230 -8.56 -1.77 -14.82
CA ASP A 230 -7.75 -2.98 -14.95
C ASP A 230 -7.61 -3.30 -16.44
N LEU A 231 -6.38 -3.40 -16.94
CA LEU A 231 -6.11 -3.68 -18.35
C LEU A 231 -6.72 -5.02 -18.79
N SER A 232 -6.89 -5.98 -17.88
CA SER A 232 -7.56 -7.25 -18.18
C SER A 232 -9.06 -7.12 -18.47
N LEU A 233 -9.66 -5.98 -18.13
CA LEU A 233 -11.06 -5.65 -18.45
C LEU A 233 -11.20 -4.93 -19.79
N ILE A 234 -10.09 -4.54 -20.41
CA ILE A 234 -10.08 -3.95 -21.74
C ILE A 234 -10.16 -5.11 -22.74
N SER A 235 -11.09 -5.01 -23.69
CA SER A 235 -11.30 -6.05 -24.69
C SER A 235 -10.07 -6.22 -25.59
N ALA A 236 -9.81 -7.46 -26.04
CA ALA A 236 -8.60 -7.82 -26.78
C ALA A 236 -8.51 -7.18 -28.18
N ASP A 237 -9.62 -6.64 -28.70
CA ASP A 237 -9.71 -5.88 -29.95
C ASP A 237 -9.39 -4.38 -29.77
N VAL A 238 -9.16 -3.91 -28.54
CA VAL A 238 -8.73 -2.54 -28.27
C VAL A 238 -7.21 -2.45 -28.37
N PHE A 239 -6.73 -1.76 -29.40
CA PHE A 239 -5.31 -1.48 -29.60
C PHE A 239 -4.97 -0.08 -29.08
N PRO A 240 -3.94 0.06 -28.22
CA PRO A 240 -3.50 1.38 -27.77
C PRO A 240 -2.91 2.15 -28.96
N THR A 241 -3.44 3.34 -29.23
CA THR A 241 -2.89 4.23 -30.28
C THR A 241 -1.77 5.11 -29.74
N PHE A 242 -1.76 5.37 -28.43
CA PHE A 242 -0.77 6.18 -27.75
C PHE A 242 -0.46 5.60 -26.38
N PHE A 243 0.78 5.76 -25.95
CA PHE A 243 1.26 5.42 -24.62
C PHE A 243 2.05 6.61 -24.08
N ALA A 244 1.76 6.98 -22.83
CA ALA A 244 2.43 8.09 -22.17
C ALA A 244 2.91 7.64 -20.80
N VAL A 245 4.13 8.04 -20.43
CA VAL A 245 4.76 7.71 -19.16
C VAL A 245 4.83 8.97 -18.30
N ASP A 246 4.51 8.84 -17.02
CA ASP A 246 4.87 9.87 -16.05
C ASP A 246 6.38 9.70 -15.73
N THR A 247 7.20 10.36 -16.54
CA THR A 247 8.67 10.34 -16.50
C THR A 247 9.21 10.80 -15.15
N MET A 248 8.55 11.77 -14.53
CA MET A 248 8.91 12.25 -13.19
C MET A 248 8.62 11.19 -12.12
N ALA A 249 7.44 10.56 -12.13
CA ALA A 249 7.14 9.48 -11.17
C ALA A 249 8.06 8.26 -11.36
N LEU A 250 8.49 7.99 -12.60
CA LEU A 250 9.49 6.97 -12.89
C LEU A 250 10.86 7.35 -12.31
N ALA A 251 11.30 8.61 -12.48
CA ALA A 251 12.54 9.12 -11.92
C ALA A 251 12.55 9.03 -10.37
N ASP A 252 11.48 9.48 -9.72
CA ASP A 252 11.31 9.41 -8.26
C ASP A 252 11.46 7.95 -7.77
N ALA A 253 10.86 6.98 -8.49
CA ALA A 253 10.93 5.57 -8.13
C ALA A 253 12.33 4.95 -8.31
N ILE A 254 13.10 5.42 -9.29
CA ILE A 254 14.46 4.91 -9.57
C ILE A 254 15.50 5.53 -8.64
N PHE A 255 15.40 6.84 -8.38
CA PHE A 255 16.47 7.60 -7.74
C PHE A 255 16.20 7.97 -6.28
N GLU A 256 14.94 8.13 -5.87
CA GLU A 256 14.59 8.69 -4.57
C GLU A 256 13.92 7.70 -3.61
N ALA A 257 13.46 6.55 -4.10
CA ALA A 257 12.79 5.55 -3.26
C ALA A 257 13.76 4.87 -2.27
N GLU A 258 13.29 4.61 -1.03
CA GLU A 258 14.06 3.83 -0.02
C GLU A 258 14.45 2.43 -0.52
N GLU A 259 13.58 1.83 -1.35
CA GLU A 259 13.86 0.62 -2.12
C GLU A 259 13.79 0.96 -3.62
N PRO A 260 14.89 1.41 -4.25
CA PRO A 260 14.86 1.89 -5.63
C PRO A 260 14.64 0.75 -6.62
N ILE A 261 13.80 1.00 -7.63
CA ILE A 261 13.67 0.10 -8.77
C ILE A 261 14.90 0.23 -9.68
N ARG A 262 15.33 -0.89 -10.25
CA ARG A 262 16.51 -0.94 -11.14
C ARG A 262 16.06 -1.20 -12.57
N LEU A 263 16.46 -0.33 -13.48
CA LEU A 263 16.38 -0.61 -14.91
C LEU A 263 17.57 -1.47 -15.32
N VAL A 264 17.27 -2.55 -16.04
CA VAL A 264 18.25 -3.54 -16.47
C VAL A 264 18.13 -3.79 -17.97
N ARG A 265 19.25 -4.06 -18.62
CA ARG A 265 19.32 -4.52 -20.01
C ARG A 265 19.80 -5.97 -20.01
N GLN A 266 19.19 -6.79 -20.85
CA GLN A 266 19.67 -8.14 -21.10
C GLN A 266 20.90 -8.08 -22.03
N VAL A 267 22.01 -8.67 -21.59
CA VAL A 267 23.24 -8.83 -22.37
C VAL A 267 23.59 -10.33 -22.37
N GLY A 268 23.26 -11.01 -23.46
CA GLY A 268 23.30 -12.48 -23.54
C GLY A 268 22.30 -13.12 -22.58
N GLU A 269 22.79 -13.97 -21.67
CA GLU A 269 21.98 -14.61 -20.62
C GLU A 269 21.99 -13.84 -19.29
N THR A 270 22.65 -12.68 -19.24
CA THR A 270 22.80 -11.89 -18.00
C THR A 270 22.01 -10.59 -18.05
N TRP A 271 21.60 -10.11 -16.87
CA TRP A 271 20.96 -8.81 -16.70
C TRP A 271 21.95 -7.83 -16.11
N GLN A 272 22.25 -6.77 -16.87
CA GLN A 272 23.13 -5.69 -16.43
C GLN A 272 22.30 -4.46 -16.05
N GLN A 273 22.56 -3.88 -14.87
CA GLN A 273 21.94 -2.64 -14.43
C GLN A 273 22.42 -1.46 -15.28
N LEU A 274 21.49 -0.60 -15.68
CA LEU A 274 21.80 0.63 -16.41
C LEU A 274 22.49 1.66 -15.51
N SER A 275 23.45 2.39 -16.08
CA SER A 275 24.08 3.54 -15.44
C SER A 275 23.09 4.70 -15.32
N LYS A 276 23.37 5.66 -14.42
CA LYS A 276 22.54 6.86 -14.26
C LYS A 276 22.39 7.63 -15.59
N SER A 277 23.46 7.80 -16.35
CA SER A 277 23.43 8.47 -17.65
C SER A 277 22.56 7.75 -18.69
N GLU A 278 22.57 6.40 -18.70
CA GLU A 278 21.68 5.63 -19.57
C GLU A 278 20.21 5.81 -19.17
N ILE A 279 19.93 5.86 -17.85
CA ILE A 279 18.57 6.07 -17.34
C ILE A 279 18.08 7.49 -17.64
N ASP A 280 18.92 8.51 -17.45
CA ASP A 280 18.59 9.90 -17.74
C ASP A 280 18.25 10.08 -19.24
N ALA A 281 18.97 9.40 -20.13
CA ALA A 281 18.67 9.39 -21.57
C ALA A 281 17.31 8.75 -21.88
N ILE A 282 17.00 7.60 -21.25
CA ILE A 282 15.68 6.94 -21.41
C ILE A 282 14.55 7.85 -20.92
N ILE A 283 14.73 8.51 -19.77
CA ILE A 283 13.73 9.44 -19.22
C ILE A 283 13.52 10.61 -20.19
N ALA A 284 14.59 11.16 -20.76
CA ALA A 284 14.50 12.25 -21.73
C ALA A 284 13.76 11.82 -23.02
N ASP A 285 14.01 10.61 -23.53
CA ASP A 285 13.33 10.07 -24.70
C ASP A 285 11.84 9.83 -24.42
N LEU A 286 11.48 9.35 -23.23
CA LEU A 286 10.09 9.17 -22.80
C LEU A 286 9.33 10.48 -22.57
N ASP A 287 10.05 11.59 -22.36
CA ASP A 287 9.47 12.93 -22.14
C ASP A 287 9.27 13.71 -23.45
N GLN A 288 9.68 13.15 -24.59
CA GLN A 288 9.49 13.79 -25.88
C GLN A 288 7.99 13.81 -26.25
N PRO A 289 7.43 14.97 -26.64
CA PRO A 289 6.05 15.04 -27.12
C PRO A 289 5.93 14.22 -28.42
N LEU A 290 4.91 13.35 -28.47
CA LEU A 290 4.49 12.61 -29.67
C LEU A 290 4.02 13.57 -30.78
#